data_AF-A0A3C0QWT8-F1
#
_entry.id   AF-A0A3C0QWT8-F1
#
_cell.length_a   1.000
_cell.length_b   1.000
_cell.length_c   1.000
_cell.angle_alpha   90.00
_cell.angle_beta   90.00
_cell.angle_gamma   90.00
#
_symmetry.space_group_name_H-M   'P 1'
#
loop_
_entity.id
_entity.type
_entity.pdbx_description
1 polymer ?
#
loop_
_entity_poly.entity_id
_entity_poly.type
_entity_poly.pdbx_seq_one_letter_code
_entity_poly.pdbx_strand_id
1 'polypeptide(L)' 'QIVEFFHQRVFDGIVEKYNGNKYVKHFTCWNQLLCMVFGQLTNRDSLRDL' A
#
# COMPACT_ATOMS: atom_id res chain seq x y z
N GLN A 1 3.56 7.66 -11.03
CA GLN A 1 4.89 7.20 -11.50
C GLN A 1 5.40 5.95 -10.79
N ILE A 2 5.87 5.93 -9.54
CA ILE A 2 6.47 4.70 -8.95
C ILE A 2 5.45 3.54 -8.79
N VAL A 3 4.24 3.85 -8.35
CA VAL A 3 3.17 2.86 -8.15
C VAL A 3 2.59 2.33 -9.46
N GLU A 4 2.83 3.03 -10.58
CA GLU A 4 2.47 2.56 -11.93
C GLU A 4 3.48 1.53 -12.46
N PHE A 5 4.74 1.60 -12.01
CA PHE A 5 5.75 0.57 -12.26
C PHE A 5 5.57 -0.67 -11.38
N PHE A 6 4.89 -0.51 -10.24
CA PHE A 6 4.51 -1.62 -9.39
C PHE A 6 3.24 -2.26 -9.95
N HIS A 7 3.37 -3.43 -10.59
CA HIS A 7 2.21 -4.11 -11.18
C HIS A 7 1.15 -4.43 -10.12
N GLN A 8 0.08 -3.62 -10.07
CA GLN A 8 -1.05 -3.78 -9.17
C GLN A 8 -1.61 -5.21 -9.19
N ARG A 9 -1.67 -5.86 -10.37
CA ARG A 9 -2.09 -7.27 -10.50
C ARG A 9 -1.23 -8.26 -9.71
N VAL A 10 0.09 -8.05 -9.66
CA VAL A 10 0.99 -8.94 -8.91
C VAL A 10 0.76 -8.74 -7.41
N PHE A 11 0.55 -7.50 -6.99
CA PHE A 11 0.23 -7.18 -5.61
C PHE A 11 -1.12 -7.74 -5.19
N ASP A 12 -2.15 -7.59 -6.03
CA ASP A 12 -3.49 -8.13 -5.76
C ASP A 12 -3.44 -9.66 -5.60
N GLY A 13 -2.68 -10.37 -6.45
CA GLY A 13 -2.48 -11.81 -6.30
C GLY A 13 -1.80 -12.21 -4.98
N ILE A 14 -0.87 -11.39 -4.47
CA ILE A 14 -0.24 -11.61 -3.15
C ILE A 14 -1.25 -11.33 -2.04
N VAL A 15 -1.98 -10.21 -2.11
CA VAL A 15 -2.98 -9.84 -1.11
C VAL A 15 -4.10 -10.88 -1.04
N GLU A 16 -4.53 -11.43 -2.17
CA GLU A 16 -5.50 -12.51 -2.24
C GLU A 16 -4.94 -13.82 -1.66
N LYS A 17 -3.72 -14.21 -2.08
CA LYS A 17 -3.04 -15.43 -1.59
C LYS A 17 -2.87 -15.43 -0.07
N TYR A 18 -2.57 -14.29 0.52
CA TYR A 18 -2.37 -14.15 1.97
C TYR A 18 -3.60 -13.60 2.70
N ASN A 19 -4.74 -13.42 2.03
CA ASN A 19 -5.95 -12.85 2.63
C ASN A 19 -5.70 -11.49 3.33
N GLY A 20 -4.81 -10.65 2.80
CA GLY A 20 -4.41 -9.38 3.42
C GLY A 20 -5.56 -8.39 3.62
N ASN A 21 -6.61 -8.47 2.80
CA ASN A 21 -7.81 -7.63 2.89
C ASN A 21 -8.96 -8.28 3.70
N LYS A 22 -8.76 -9.42 4.37
CA LYS A 22 -9.85 -10.26 4.95
C LYS A 22 -10.77 -9.56 5.97
N TYR A 23 -10.36 -8.41 6.52
CA TYR A 23 -11.18 -7.62 7.48
C TYR A 23 -11.19 -6.12 7.18
N VAL A 24 -10.74 -5.74 6.00
CA VAL A 24 -10.57 -4.33 5.67
C VAL A 24 -11.88 -3.76 5.12
N LYS A 25 -12.42 -2.71 5.75
CA LYS A 25 -13.66 -2.03 5.31
C LYS A 25 -13.42 -0.89 4.32
N HIS A 26 -12.41 -0.05 4.57
CA HIS A 26 -12.17 1.17 3.77
C HIS A 26 -10.70 1.40 3.41
N PHE A 27 -9.75 0.69 4.04
CA PHE A 27 -8.32 0.96 3.89
C PHE A 27 -7.54 -0.28 3.40
N THR A 28 -7.66 -0.58 2.11
CA THR A 28 -7.06 -1.76 1.46
C THR A 28 -5.55 -1.81 1.63
N CYS A 29 -4.94 -3.01 1.53
CA CYS A 29 -3.48 -3.15 1.46
C CYS A 29 -2.85 -2.27 0.37
N TRP A 30 -3.60 -2.00 -0.71
CA TRP A 30 -3.18 -1.09 -1.76
C TRP A 30 -3.12 0.36 -1.28
N ASN A 31 -4.15 0.84 -0.58
CA ASN A 31 -4.15 2.18 0.02
C ASN A 31 -3.04 2.31 1.08
N GLN A 32 -2.77 1.24 1.81
CA GLN A 32 -1.70 1.18 2.80
C GLN A 32 -0.31 1.30 2.13
N LEU A 33 -0.09 0.59 1.02
CA LEU A 33 1.12 0.71 0.20
C LEU A 33 1.27 2.13 -0.36
N LEU A 34 0.20 2.72 -0.89
CA LEU A 34 0.20 4.10 -1.40
C LEU A 34 0.59 5.11 -0.31
N CYS A 35 0.04 4.98 0.90
CA CYS A 35 0.40 5.83 2.02
C CYS A 35 1.89 5.71 2.41
N MET A 36 2.44 4.49 2.42
CA MET A 36 3.85 4.27 2.72
C MET A 36 4.78 4.88 1.66
N VAL A 37 4.48 4.67 0.37
CA VAL A 37 5.27 5.24 -0.73
C VAL A 37 5.18 6.77 -0.74
N PHE A 38 4.00 7.32 -0.46
CA PHE A 38 3.84 8.78 -0.36
C PHE A 38 4.57 9.37 0.85
N GLY A 39 4.59 8.66 1.99
CA GLY A 39 5.40 9.03 3.15
C GLY A 39 6.89 9.10 2.80
N GLN A 40 7.42 8.08 2.14
CA GLN A 40 8.81 8.06 1.70
C GLN A 40 9.14 9.17 0.69
N LEU A 41 8.25 9.43 -0.27
CA LEU A 41 8.42 10.51 -1.26
C LEU A 41 8.40 11.91 -0.64
N THR A 42 7.69 12.08 0.47
CA THR A 42 7.60 13.35 1.20
C THR A 42 8.71 13.50 2.25
N ASN A 43 9.74 12.63 2.22
CA ASN A 43 10.80 12.54 3.24
C ASN A 43 10.26 12.37 4.66
N ARG A 44 9.05 11.81 4.79
CA ARG A 44 8.47 11.42 6.06
C ARG A 44 8.70 9.93 6.25
N ASP A 45 9.83 9.61 6.88
CA ASP A 45 10.21 8.24 7.24
C ASP A 45 9.24 7.60 8.26
N SER A 46 8.27 8.35 8.78
CA SER A 46 7.31 7.83 9.75
C SER A 46 5.91 8.44 9.65
N LEU A 47 4.89 7.58 9.71
CA LEU A 47 3.50 7.95 10.00
C LEU A 47 3.33 8.52 11.43
N ARG A 48 4.39 8.52 12.27
CA ARG A 48 4.38 9.12 13.61
C ARG A 48 4.52 10.64 13.65
N ASP A 49 4.97 11.28 12.56
CA ASP A 49 5.12 12.74 12.49
C ASP A 49 3.82 13.44 12.03
N LEU A 50 2.67 12.87 12.40
CA LEU A 50 1.34 13.38 12.07
C LEU A 50 0.45 13.36 13.31
#